data_AF-A0A2H0A918-F1
#
_entry.id   AF-A0A2H0A918-F1
#
_cell.length_a   1.000
_cell.length_b   1.000
_cell.length_c   1.000
_cell.angle_alpha   90.00
_cell.angle_beta   90.00
_cell.angle_gamma   90.00
#
_symmetry.space_group_name_H-M   'P 1'
#
loop_
_entity.id
_entity.type
_entity.pdbx_description
1 polymer ?
#
loop_
_entity_poly.entity_id
_entity_poly.type
_entity_poly.pdbx_seq_one_letter_code
_entity_poly.pdbx_strand_id
1 'polypeptide(L)' 'MHNKAKKFLREVWVEVSPKNGKVSWPTRKVILGATGVVLVCVAIITTYIGIVDWASISLLNLVIGR' A
#
# COMPACT_ATOMS: atom_id res chain seq x y z
N MET A 1 -12.77 29.46 19.74
CA MET A 1 -12.19 28.21 19.19
C MET A 1 -12.90 27.72 17.91
N HIS A 2 -14.23 27.65 17.86
CA HIS A 2 -15.00 27.16 16.69
C HIS A 2 -14.68 27.82 15.33
N ASN A 3 -14.40 29.12 15.27
CA ASN A 3 -14.12 29.81 14.00
C ASN A 3 -12.77 29.43 13.37
N LYS A 4 -11.76 29.04 14.16
CA LYS A 4 -10.46 28.63 13.62
C LYS A 4 -10.53 27.26 12.96
N ALA A 5 -11.25 26.31 13.58
CA ALA A 5 -11.44 24.97 13.02
C ALA A 5 -12.23 25.01 11.70
N LYS A 6 -13.32 25.79 11.62
CA LYS A 6 -14.05 25.99 10.34
C LYS A 6 -13.16 26.62 9.26
N LYS A 7 -12.31 27.58 9.65
CA LYS A 7 -11.39 28.24 8.71
C LYS A 7 -10.33 27.26 8.19
N PHE A 8 -9.75 26.46 9.09
CA PHE A 8 -8.76 25.43 8.76
C PHE A 8 -9.33 24.36 7.83
N LEU A 9 -10.52 23.83 8.13
CA LEU A 9 -11.18 22.85 7.25
C LEU A 9 -11.45 23.42 5.86
N ARG A 10 -11.81 24.71 5.76
CA ARG A 10 -12.01 25.38 4.47
C ARG A 10 -10.70 25.54 3.70
N GLU A 11 -9.62 25.90 4.38
CA GLU A 11 -8.29 26.05 3.79
C GLU A 11 -7.75 24.71 3.25
N VAL A 12 -7.85 23.63 4.04
CA VAL A 12 -7.48 22.27 3.62
C VAL A 12 -8.31 21.82 2.42
N TRP A 13 -9.63 22.08 2.42
CA TRP A 13 -10.49 21.68 1.32
C TRP A 13 -10.13 22.41 0.02
N VAL A 14 -9.75 23.69 0.08
CA VAL A 14 -9.30 24.46 -1.08
C VAL A 14 -7.97 23.91 -1.63
N GLU A 15 -7.03 23.53 -0.77
CA GLU A 15 -5.72 23.00 -1.19
C GLU A 15 -5.80 21.58 -1.77
N VAL A 16 -6.73 20.78 -1.26
CA VAL A 16 -6.99 19.39 -1.70
C VAL A 16 -7.95 19.33 -2.90
N SER A 17 -8.69 20.41 -3.19
CA SER A 17 -9.75 20.41 -4.20
C SER A 17 -9.23 20.07 -5.61
N PRO A 18 -9.87 19.15 -6.36
CA PRO A 18 -9.37 18.69 -7.66
C PRO A 18 -9.31 19.74 -8.78
N LYS A 19 -10.00 20.89 -8.64
CA LYS A 19 -10.06 21.93 -9.67
C LYS A 19 -9.03 23.06 -9.51
N ASN A 20 -8.69 23.41 -8.27
CA ASN A 20 -7.85 24.58 -7.94
C ASN A 20 -6.73 24.27 -6.92
N GLY A 21 -6.67 23.04 -6.42
CA GLY A 21 -5.73 22.61 -5.38
C GLY A 21 -4.39 22.17 -5.93
N LYS A 22 -3.34 22.28 -5.10
CA LYS A 22 -1.97 21.84 -5.45
C LYS A 22 -1.81 20.32 -5.49
N VAL A 23 -2.81 19.57 -5.01
CA VAL A 23 -2.78 18.11 -4.99
C VAL A 23 -3.10 17.55 -6.37
N SER A 24 -2.10 16.95 -7.02
CA SER A 24 -2.24 16.27 -8.29
C SER A 24 -2.91 14.90 -8.08
N TRP A 25 -4.23 14.86 -8.20
CA TRP A 25 -4.99 13.61 -8.12
C TRP A 25 -4.66 12.69 -9.31
N PRO A 26 -4.23 11.45 -9.06
CA PRO A 26 -3.86 10.54 -10.12
C PRO A 26 -5.09 10.15 -10.95
N THR A 27 -4.90 10.00 -12.26
CA THR A 27 -5.94 9.46 -13.14
C THR A 27 -6.10 7.95 -12.91
N ARG A 28 -7.27 7.40 -13.24
CA ARG A 28 -7.57 5.96 -13.01
C ARG A 28 -6.52 5.01 -13.61
N LYS A 29 -5.90 5.38 -14.73
CA LYS A 29 -4.82 4.61 -15.38
C LYS A 29 -3.58 4.48 -14.50
N VAL A 30 -3.19 5.57 -13.82
CA VAL A 30 -2.03 5.59 -12.91
C VAL A 30 -2.30 4.73 -11.68
N ILE A 31 -3.53 4.79 -11.14
CA ILE A 31 -3.92 3.95 -9.99
C ILE A 31 -3.84 2.47 -10.35
N LEU A 32 -4.36 2.08 -11.52
CA LEU A 32 -4.28 0.69 -11.99
C LEU A 32 -2.83 0.24 -12.21
N GLY A 33 -1.98 1.11 -12.77
CA GLY A 33 -0.55 0.83 -12.93
C GLY A 33 0.16 0.65 -11.59
N ALA A 34 -0.07 1.55 -10.63
CA ALA A 34 0.53 1.48 -9.30
C ALA A 34 0.11 0.21 -8.55
N THR A 35 -1.19 -0.13 -8.54
CA THR A 35 -1.68 -1.36 -7.91
C THR A 35 -1.12 -2.61 -8.60
N GLY A 36 -1.00 -2.61 -9.93
CA GLY A 36 -0.41 -3.71 -10.68
C GLY A 36 1.03 -4.00 -10.26
N VAL A 37 1.85 -2.97 -10.12
CA VAL A 37 3.24 -3.12 -9.65
C VAL A 37 3.27 -3.69 -8.23
N VAL A 38 2.43 -3.17 -7.33
CA VAL A 38 2.34 -3.67 -5.94
C VAL A 38 1.99 -5.16 -5.91
N LEU A 39 1.03 -5.61 -6.72
CA LEU A 39 0.65 -7.03 -6.79
C LEU A 39 1.81 -7.92 -7.24
N VAL A 40 2.58 -7.48 -8.24
CA VAL A 40 3.77 -8.22 -8.71
C VAL A 40 4.82 -8.29 -7.60
N CYS A 41 5.11 -7.16 -6.94
CA CYS A 41 6.06 -7.13 -5.83
C CYS A 41 5.64 -8.07 -4.68
N VAL A 42 4.36 -8.04 -4.30
CA VAL A 42 3.82 -8.92 -3.26
C VAL A 42 3.93 -10.38 -3.68
N ALA A 43 3.56 -10.73 -4.92
CA ALA A 43 3.66 -12.10 -5.42
C ALA A 43 5.10 -12.66 -5.34
N ILE A 44 6.11 -11.85 -5.66
CA ILE A 44 7.52 -12.26 -5.56
C ILE A 44 7.90 -12.51 -4.10
N ILE A 45 7.57 -11.58 -3.20
CA ILE A 45 7.93 -11.66 -1.78
C ILE A 45 7.24 -12.86 -1.12
N THR A 46 5.93 -13.04 -1.35
CA THR A 46 5.18 -14.15 -0.76
C THR A 46 5.63 -15.50 -1.30
N THR A 47 6.00 -15.58 -2.58
CA THR A 47 6.59 -16.80 -3.15
C THR A 47 7.93 -17.13 -2.49
N TYR A 48 8.81 -16.14 -2.33
CA TYR A 48 10.09 -16.33 -1.64
C TYR A 48 9.90 -16.80 -0.20
N ILE A 49 9.08 -16.09 0.58
CA ILE A 49 8.79 -16.44 1.97
C ILE A 49 8.16 -17.83 2.04
N GLY A 50 7.18 -18.14 1.18
CA GLY A 50 6.53 -19.44 1.16
C GLY A 50 7.48 -20.61 0.88
N ILE A 51 8.46 -20.42 -0.01
CA ILE A 51 9.52 -21.42 -0.27
C ILE A 51 10.40 -21.59 0.97
N VAL A 52 10.81 -20.48 1.60
CA VAL A 52 11.66 -20.51 2.79
C VAL A 52 10.95 -21.17 3.97
N ASP A 53 9.68 -20.85 4.19
CA ASP A 53 8.86 -21.45 5.24
C ASP A 53 8.66 -22.93 4.98
N TRP A 54 8.36 -23.33 3.73
CA TRP A 54 8.23 -24.74 3.37
C TRP A 54 9.54 -25.50 3.57
N ALA A 55 10.67 -24.94 3.12
CA ALA A 55 11.98 -25.52 3.33
C ALA A 55 12.33 -25.66 4.81
N SER A 56 12.00 -24.64 5.62
CA SER A 56 12.21 -24.66 7.07
C SER A 56 11.36 -25.74 7.74
N ILE A 57 10.08 -25.88 7.37
CA ILE A 57 9.19 -26.92 7.87
C ILE A 57 9.71 -28.31 7.46
N SER A 58 10.13 -28.49 6.21
CA SER A 58 10.70 -29.74 5.74
C SER A 58 11.98 -30.11 6.49
N LEU A 59 12.87 -29.14 6.73
CA LEU A 59 14.08 -29.34 7.54
C LEU A 59 13.74 -29.70 8.98
N LEU A 60 12.80 -28.98 9.60
CA LEU A 60 12.33 -29.26 10.96
C LEU A 60 11.71 -30.64 11.06
N ASN A 61 10.87 -31.06 10.11
CA ASN A 61 10.30 -32.40 10.05
C ASN A 61 11.34 -33.51 9.78
N LEU A 62 12.53 -33.15 9.31
CA LEU A 62 13.62 -34.10 9.07
C LEU A 62 14.51 -34.22 10.33
N VAL A 63 14.72 -33.10 11.03
CA VAL A 63 15.49 -33.02 12.29
C VAL A 63 14.70 -33.54 13.49
N ILE A 64 13.42 -33.19 13.58
CA ILE A 64 12.47 -33.73 14.57
C ILE A 64 12.15 -35.19 14.23
N GLY A 65 12.51 -35.65 13.03
CA GLY A 65 12.06 -36.91 12.47
C GLY A 65 10.64 -36.74 11.95
N ARG A 66 10.17 -37.58 11.03
CA ARG A 66 9.26 -38.63 11.52
C ARG A 66 9.04 -38.64 13.03
#